data_AF-A0A948UMK4-F1
#
_entry.id   AF-A0A948UMK4-F1
#
_cell.length_a   1.000
_cell.length_b   1.000
_cell.length_c   1.000
_cell.angle_alpha   90.00
_cell.angle_beta   90.00
_cell.angle_gamma   90.00
#
_symmetry.space_group_name_H-M   'P 1'
#
loop_
_entity.id
_entity.type
_entity.pdbx_description
1 polymer ?
#
loop_
_entity_poly.entity_id
_entity_poly.type
_entity_poly.pdbx_seq_one_letter_code
_entity_poly.pdbx_strand_id
1 'polypeptide(L)'
;MERQKFQTGTSVFMKMKNNSSRTIKKIFDKFTSEDNYGFNKTIIPVRLVQYGDELLVSRSQAKRLLLRIDKFKIVILDFDGVEAIGQAFADEIFRVFALNNKDIQLLHINASKNVEHMIVHALLNNPT
;
A
#
# COMPACT_ATOMS: atom_id res chain seq x y z
N MET A 1 7.99 -44.65 -20.53
CA MET A 1 7.18 -43.44 -20.23
C MET A 1 7.81 -42.73 -19.05
N GLU A 2 8.60 -41.70 -19.31
CA GLU A 2 9.23 -40.88 -18.26
C GLU A 2 8.16 -40.04 -17.56
N ARG A 3 8.07 -40.14 -16.22
CA ARG A 3 7.33 -39.20 -15.39
C ARG A 3 8.18 -37.94 -15.22
N GLN A 4 7.70 -36.82 -15.76
CA GLN A 4 8.30 -35.51 -15.58
C GLN A 4 8.37 -35.20 -14.07
N LYS A 5 9.59 -35.10 -13.52
CA LYS A 5 9.81 -34.70 -12.12
C LYS A 5 9.34 -33.25 -11.95
N PHE A 6 8.34 -33.02 -11.11
CA PHE A 6 7.94 -31.66 -10.71
C PHE A 6 9.14 -30.96 -10.07
N GLN A 7 9.52 -29.80 -10.60
CA GLN A 7 10.54 -28.94 -10.00
C GLN A 7 9.99 -28.32 -8.70
N THR A 8 10.88 -28.11 -7.73
CA THR A 8 10.60 -27.37 -6.50
C THR A 8 10.15 -25.94 -6.85
N GLY A 9 8.99 -25.54 -6.32
CA GLY A 9 8.40 -24.22 -6.56
C GLY A 9 7.46 -23.80 -5.43
N THR A 10 7.00 -22.55 -5.45
CA THR A 10 6.08 -22.01 -4.43
C THR A 10 4.64 -22.24 -4.86
N SER A 11 3.87 -22.99 -4.07
CA SER A 11 2.42 -23.10 -4.26
C SER A 11 1.70 -22.10 -3.36
N VAL A 12 0.81 -21.29 -3.95
CA VAL A 12 -0.03 -20.33 -3.22
C VAL A 12 -1.49 -20.78 -3.37
N PHE A 13 -2.19 -20.95 -2.25
CA PHE A 13 -3.60 -21.32 -2.22
C PHE A 13 -4.42 -20.20 -1.58
N MET A 14 -5.52 -19.79 -2.23
CA MET A 14 -6.49 -18.85 -1.69
C MET A 14 -7.80 -19.58 -1.43
N LYS A 15 -8.32 -19.48 -0.20
CA LYS A 15 -9.63 -20.01 0.18
C LYS A 15 -10.53 -18.88 0.64
N MET A 16 -11.71 -18.77 0.01
CA MET A 16 -12.73 -17.79 0.38
C MET A 16 -13.98 -18.49 0.90
N LYS A 17 -14.67 -17.87 1.86
CA LYS A 17 -15.99 -18.35 2.33
C LYS A 17 -17.07 -17.88 1.38
N ASN A 18 -17.96 -18.77 0.94
CA ASN A 18 -19.09 -18.42 0.07
C ASN A 18 -20.22 -17.67 0.80
N ASN A 19 -20.26 -17.73 2.13
CA ASN A 19 -21.23 -16.98 2.93
C ASN A 19 -20.55 -15.73 3.52
N SER A 20 -20.86 -14.57 2.95
CA SER A 20 -20.36 -13.27 3.40
C SER A 20 -21.54 -12.34 3.68
N SER A 21 -21.51 -11.66 4.82
CA SER A 21 -22.45 -10.56 5.10
C SER A 21 -22.18 -9.31 4.26
N ARG A 22 -21.15 -9.32 3.40
CA ARG A 22 -20.79 -8.23 2.50
C ARG A 22 -21.71 -8.26 1.28
N THR A 23 -22.41 -7.16 1.01
CA THR A 23 -23.18 -6.99 -0.22
C THR A 23 -22.29 -6.43 -1.34
N ILE A 24 -22.65 -6.72 -2.60
CA ILE A 24 -21.95 -6.18 -3.78
C ILE A 24 -21.93 -4.64 -3.71
N LYS A 25 -23.06 -4.02 -3.37
CA LYS A 25 -23.17 -2.57 -3.19
C LYS A 25 -22.15 -2.03 -2.18
N LYS A 26 -22.03 -2.64 -0.99
CA LYS A 26 -21.07 -2.22 0.04
C LYS A 26 -19.61 -2.33 -0.43
N ILE A 27 -19.29 -3.32 -1.26
CA ILE A 27 -17.95 -3.45 -1.85
C ILE A 27 -17.73 -2.37 -2.90
N PHE A 28 -18.71 -2.14 -3.76
CA PHE A 28 -18.66 -1.13 -4.81
C PHE A 28 -18.42 0.25 -4.20
N ASP A 29 -19.29 0.68 -3.28
CA ASP A 29 -19.21 1.97 -2.59
C ASP A 29 -17.86 2.17 -1.87
N LYS A 30 -17.22 1.09 -1.40
CA LYS A 30 -15.93 1.17 -0.69
C LYS A 30 -14.76 1.48 -1.62
N PHE A 31 -14.83 1.05 -2.89
CA PHE A 31 -13.70 1.05 -3.83
C PHE A 31 -13.94 1.88 -5.11
N THR A 32 -15.04 2.61 -5.19
CA THR A 32 -15.29 3.62 -6.24
C THR A 32 -15.16 5.04 -5.71
N SER A 33 -14.67 5.96 -6.54
CA SER A 33 -14.70 7.41 -6.28
C SER A 33 -16.04 8.00 -6.74
N GLU A 34 -16.52 9.06 -6.08
CA GLU A 34 -17.80 9.71 -6.39
C GLU A 34 -17.89 10.21 -7.84
N ASP A 35 -16.76 10.61 -8.44
CA ASP A 35 -16.71 11.22 -9.78
C ASP A 35 -16.54 10.23 -10.95
N ASN A 36 -16.25 8.95 -10.67
CA ASN A 36 -16.08 7.93 -11.69
C ASN A 36 -16.36 6.55 -11.11
N TYR A 37 -17.36 5.84 -11.66
CA TYR A 37 -17.75 4.46 -11.32
C TYR A 37 -16.66 3.40 -11.63
N GLY A 38 -15.38 3.78 -11.74
CA GLY A 38 -14.25 2.89 -11.88
C GLY A 38 -13.73 2.42 -10.52
N PHE A 39 -13.29 1.16 -10.44
CA PHE A 39 -12.52 0.63 -9.31
C PHE A 39 -11.11 1.23 -9.29
N ASN A 40 -11.01 2.52 -8.95
CA ASN A 40 -9.79 3.32 -8.99
C ASN A 40 -9.28 3.69 -7.58
N LYS A 41 -9.87 3.11 -6.53
CA LYS A 41 -9.44 3.27 -5.14
C LYS A 41 -8.85 1.98 -4.59
N THR A 42 -7.73 2.08 -3.90
CA THR A 42 -7.09 0.94 -3.22
C THR A 42 -6.68 1.29 -1.80
N ILE A 43 -6.61 0.26 -0.94
CA ILE A 43 -6.09 0.36 0.42
C ILE A 43 -4.94 -0.64 0.54
N ILE A 44 -3.75 -0.15 0.86
CA ILE A 44 -2.52 -0.94 0.96
C ILE A 44 -2.12 -1.02 2.42
N PRO A 45 -2.23 -2.20 3.06
CA PRO A 45 -1.72 -2.41 4.41
C PRO A 45 -0.19 -2.37 4.40
N VAL A 46 0.39 -1.33 4.99
CA VAL A 46 1.83 -1.05 4.93
C VAL A 46 2.64 -2.14 5.64
N ARG A 47 2.08 -2.74 6.70
CA ARG A 47 2.71 -3.86 7.43
C ARG A 47 3.08 -5.05 6.55
N LEU A 48 2.42 -5.23 5.39
CA LEU A 48 2.71 -6.34 4.48
C LEU A 48 4.05 -6.17 3.75
N VAL A 49 4.67 -5.00 3.82
CA VAL A 49 6.01 -4.73 3.28
C VAL A 49 7.12 -5.07 4.29
N GLN A 50 6.78 -5.19 5.57
CA GLN A 50 7.71 -5.68 6.58
C GLN A 50 8.02 -7.15 6.30
N TYR A 51 9.31 -7.49 6.29
CA TYR A 51 9.78 -8.86 6.17
C TYR A 51 10.43 -9.27 7.49
N GLY A 52 9.78 -10.15 8.24
CA GLY A 52 10.21 -10.47 9.61
C GLY A 52 10.19 -9.23 10.50
N ASP A 53 11.27 -9.00 11.25
CA ASP A 53 11.43 -7.86 12.17
C ASP A 53 12.03 -6.61 11.49
N GLU A 54 12.08 -6.55 10.16
CA GLU A 54 12.62 -5.40 9.45
C GLU A 54 11.78 -4.14 9.66
N LEU A 55 12.45 -3.08 10.12
CA LEU A 55 11.88 -1.74 10.19
C LEU A 55 11.70 -1.16 8.78
N LEU A 56 10.63 -0.37 8.60
CA LEU A 56 10.31 0.32 7.34
C LEU A 56 11.14 1.61 7.22
N VAL A 57 12.42 1.49 6.92
CA VAL A 57 13.37 2.61 6.95
C VAL A 57 13.84 3.06 5.58
N SER A 58 13.85 2.17 4.57
CA SER A 58 14.57 2.40 3.32
C SER A 58 13.67 2.87 2.17
N ARG A 59 14.25 3.60 1.21
CA ARG A 59 13.58 3.97 -0.06
C ARG A 59 13.18 2.76 -0.89
N SER A 60 13.97 1.68 -0.86
CA SER A 60 13.68 0.47 -1.65
C SER A 60 12.42 -0.25 -1.14
N GLN A 61 12.18 -0.26 0.17
CA GLN A 61 10.94 -0.75 0.76
C GLN A 61 9.74 0.12 0.33
N ALA A 62 9.88 1.45 0.38
CA ALA A 62 8.85 2.38 -0.09
C ALA A 62 8.53 2.20 -1.58
N LYS A 63 9.55 2.11 -2.45
CA LYS A 63 9.35 1.84 -3.88
C LYS A 63 8.62 0.52 -4.11
N ARG A 64 8.95 -0.52 -3.34
CA ARG A 64 8.30 -1.83 -3.42
C ARG A 64 6.81 -1.78 -3.02
N LEU A 65 6.48 -1.01 -1.98
CA LEU A 65 5.09 -0.76 -1.55
C LEU A 65 4.26 -0.12 -2.68
N LEU A 66 4.88 0.81 -3.41
CA LEU A 66 4.23 1.62 -4.44
C LEU A 66 4.31 0.99 -5.84
N LEU A 67 4.77 -0.26 -5.97
CA LEU A 67 4.77 -0.93 -7.27
C LEU A 67 3.34 -1.20 -7.75
N ARG A 68 3.07 -0.88 -9.02
CA ARG A 68 1.82 -1.18 -9.74
C ARG A 68 0.57 -0.47 -9.18
N ILE A 69 0.74 0.65 -8.49
CA ILE A 69 -0.38 1.47 -7.97
C ILE A 69 -0.81 2.57 -8.95
N ASP A 70 -0.12 2.71 -10.08
CA ASP A 70 -0.36 3.63 -11.19
C ASP A 70 -1.76 3.49 -11.82
N LYS A 71 -2.43 2.35 -11.59
CA LYS A 71 -3.80 2.09 -12.04
C LYS A 71 -4.88 2.70 -11.14
N PHE A 72 -4.50 3.20 -9.97
CA PHE A 72 -5.42 3.77 -8.99
C PHE A 72 -5.31 5.29 -8.95
N LYS A 73 -6.45 5.97 -8.82
CA LYS A 73 -6.53 7.41 -8.61
C LYS A 73 -6.50 7.79 -7.13
N ILE A 74 -6.93 6.88 -6.26
CA ILE A 74 -6.88 7.07 -4.80
C ILE A 74 -6.14 5.89 -4.18
N VAL A 75 -5.06 6.17 -3.48
CA VAL A 75 -4.25 5.18 -2.77
C VAL A 75 -4.25 5.53 -1.29
N ILE A 76 -4.79 4.64 -0.47
CA ILE A 76 -4.78 4.78 0.98
C ILE A 76 -3.72 3.83 1.55
N LEU A 77 -2.73 4.38 2.23
CA LEU A 77 -1.74 3.63 2.99
C LEU A 77 -2.27 3.40 4.41
N ASP A 78 -2.52 2.14 4.76
CA ASP A 78 -2.99 1.75 6.08
C ASP A 78 -1.81 1.31 6.95
N PHE A 79 -1.51 2.11 7.97
CA PHE A 79 -0.39 1.92 8.89
C PHE A 79 -0.78 1.12 10.14
N ASP A 80 -1.94 0.45 10.14
CA ASP A 80 -2.35 -0.44 11.24
C ASP A 80 -1.26 -1.50 11.55
N GLY A 81 -0.76 -1.47 12.79
CA GLY A 81 0.33 -2.33 13.26
C GLY A 81 1.75 -1.87 12.88
N VAL A 82 1.92 -0.66 12.35
CA VAL A 82 3.25 -0.07 12.07
C VAL A 82 3.62 0.92 13.17
N GLU A 83 4.61 0.56 13.98
CA GLU A 83 5.04 1.40 15.11
C GLU A 83 5.81 2.65 14.68
N ALA A 84 6.68 2.52 13.67
CA ALA A 84 7.51 3.60 13.17
C ALA A 84 7.94 3.36 11.71
N ILE A 85 8.24 4.45 11.00
CA ILE A 85 8.87 4.46 9.69
C ILE A 85 10.10 5.38 9.70
N GLY A 86 11.09 5.07 8.88
CA GLY A 86 12.28 5.90 8.73
C GLY A 86 12.07 7.06 7.77
N GLN A 87 12.93 8.07 7.89
CA GLN A 87 12.88 9.28 7.07
C GLN A 87 12.93 8.99 5.57
N ALA A 88 13.84 8.13 5.14
CA ALA A 88 13.99 7.80 3.72
C ALA A 88 12.74 7.09 3.15
N PHE A 89 12.06 6.26 3.96
CA PHE A 89 10.81 5.62 3.58
C PHE A 89 9.67 6.66 3.42
N ALA A 90 9.48 7.53 4.41
CA ALA A 90 8.46 8.57 4.36
C ALA A 90 8.71 9.58 3.21
N ASP A 91 9.96 10.02 3.04
CA ASP A 91 10.40 10.93 1.98
C ASP A 91 10.09 10.39 0.58
N GLU A 92 10.36 9.10 0.35
CA GLU A 92 10.08 8.47 -0.94
C GLU A 92 8.58 8.44 -1.23
N ILE A 93 7.74 8.17 -0.23
CA ILE A 93 6.28 8.02 -0.40
C ILE A 93 5.60 9.38 -0.53
N PHE A 94 5.76 10.24 0.48
CA PHE A 94 4.93 11.43 0.65
C PHE A 94 5.48 12.64 -0.09
N ARG A 95 6.75 12.61 -0.51
CA ARG A 95 7.36 13.68 -1.31
C ARG A 95 7.69 13.21 -2.72
N VAL A 96 8.62 12.26 -2.88
CA VAL A 96 9.12 11.87 -4.21
C VAL A 96 8.03 11.25 -5.08
N PHE A 97 7.33 10.24 -4.57
CA PHE A 97 6.27 9.57 -5.33
C PHE A 97 5.09 10.51 -5.61
N ALA A 98 4.63 11.26 -4.60
CA ALA A 98 3.55 12.22 -4.75
C ALA A 98 3.85 13.31 -5.80
N LEU A 99 5.08 13.83 -5.83
CA LEU A 99 5.50 14.82 -6.83
C LEU A 99 5.53 14.25 -8.25
N ASN A 100 5.94 12.98 -8.39
CA ASN A 100 6.03 12.30 -9.68
C ASN A 100 4.68 11.77 -10.19
N ASN A 101 3.65 11.66 -9.34
CA ASN A 101 2.35 11.07 -9.68
C ASN A 101 1.20 11.98 -9.20
N LYS A 102 1.16 13.22 -9.73
CA LYS A 102 0.21 14.26 -9.30
C LYS A 102 -1.27 13.91 -9.52
N ASP A 103 -1.54 12.93 -10.38
CA ASP A 103 -2.89 12.45 -10.67
C ASP A 103 -3.37 11.35 -9.69
N ILE A 104 -2.50 10.92 -8.77
CA ILE A 104 -2.82 9.98 -7.70
C ILE A 104 -2.98 10.75 -6.40
N GLN A 105 -4.17 10.65 -5.80
CA GLN A 105 -4.41 11.12 -4.45
C GLN A 105 -3.88 10.09 -3.45
N LEU A 106 -2.80 10.45 -2.76
CA LEU A 106 -2.20 9.62 -1.71
C LEU A 106 -2.73 10.05 -0.34
N LEU A 107 -3.28 9.09 0.40
CA LEU A 107 -3.85 9.28 1.75
C LEU A 107 -3.22 8.26 2.71
N HIS A 108 -3.24 8.55 4.01
CA HIS A 108 -2.85 7.60 5.05
C HIS A 108 -3.90 7.48 6.16
N ILE A 109 -4.00 6.30 6.77
CA ILE A 109 -4.87 6.01 7.91
C ILE A 109 -4.13 5.16 8.95
N ASN A 110 -4.64 5.14 10.19
CA ASN A 110 -4.15 4.32 11.29
C ASN A 110 -2.65 4.49 11.60
N ALA A 111 -2.08 5.66 11.31
CA ALA A 111 -0.69 5.94 11.61
C ALA A 111 -0.48 6.14 13.11
N SER A 112 0.57 5.52 13.66
CA SER A 112 1.03 5.79 15.02
C SER A 112 1.55 7.23 15.13
N LYS A 113 1.71 7.75 16.36
CA LYS A 113 2.31 9.08 16.56
C LYS A 113 3.69 9.20 15.89
N ASN A 114 4.54 8.18 15.99
CA ASN A 114 5.87 8.21 15.38
C ASN A 114 5.79 8.21 13.84
N VAL A 115 4.83 7.47 13.27
CA VAL A 115 4.58 7.47 11.83
C VAL A 115 4.10 8.84 11.38
N GLU A 116 3.09 9.41 12.05
CA GLU A 116 2.56 10.75 11.74
C GLU A 116 3.65 11.82 11.76
N HIS A 117 4.50 11.83 12.80
CA HIS A 117 5.63 12.75 12.90
C HIS A 117 6.57 12.64 11.69
N MET A 118 6.85 11.43 11.21
CA MET A 118 7.74 11.22 10.07
C MET A 118 7.08 11.63 8.74
N ILE A 119 5.78 11.40 8.58
CA ILE A 119 5.00 11.87 7.42
C ILE A 119 5.04 13.39 7.35
N VAL A 120 4.72 14.07 8.45
CA VAL A 120 4.76 15.54 8.54
C VAL A 120 6.17 16.06 8.22
N HIS A 121 7.20 15.44 8.78
CA HIS A 121 8.59 15.80 8.49
C HIS A 121 8.94 15.68 6.99
N ALA A 122 8.50 14.60 6.34
CA ALA A 122 8.71 14.42 4.89
C ALA A 122 7.99 15.49 4.04
N LEU A 123 6.79 15.91 4.45
CA LEU A 123 6.00 16.93 3.74
C LEU A 123 6.53 18.35 3.95
N LEU A 124 7.11 18.65 5.11
CA LEU A 124 7.67 19.96 5.43
C LEU A 124 9.05 20.20 4.81
N ASN A 125 9.83 19.15 4.60
CA ASN A 125 11.14 19.22 3.97
C ASN A 125 11.05 19.35 2.44
N ASN A 126 10.45 20.44 1.95
CA ASN A 126 10.48 20.81 0.53
C ASN A 126 11.72 21.66 0.23
N PRO A 127 12.86 21.09 -0.24
CA PRO A 127 13.76 21.88 -1.05
C PRO A 127 13.09 22.05 -2.42
N THR A 128 12.96 23.31 -2.83
CA THR A 128 12.66 23.76 -4.20
C THR A 128 13.45 23.00 -5.25
#